data_AF-A0A9K3EL07-F1
#
_entry.id   AF-A0A9K3EL07-F1
#
_cell.length_a   1.000
_cell.length_b   1.000
_cell.length_c   1.000
_cell.angle_alpha   90.00
_cell.angle_beta   90.00
_cell.angle_gamma   90.00
#
_symmetry.space_group_name_H-M   'P 1'
#
loop_
_entity.id
_entity.type
_entity.pdbx_description
1 polymer ?
#
loop_
_entity_poly.entity_id
_entity_poly.type
_entity_poly.pdbx_seq_one_letter_code
_entity_poly.pdbx_strand_id
1 'polypeptide(L)'
;MAEEFYNTFYNAFTSESSETSTVTPKSITKTINDNIKHDNFYGTYSKPPKLENIEDYTWWKERFLNWTKADAHESWFCLEFGYSRPVNDKGEEISLKILTDDDKRKFSYEQKMIALIQQSIRDDIFSLLNHDGSSKSVWEALRVKAEGGKQIKKNKIALLKKEFDLFDSLNGESVRQMIERFCHLKIELERFKIVKTREEIIDKIIEALP
;
A
#
# COMPACT_ATOMS: atom_id res chain seq x y z
N MET A 1 33.61 40.63 -10.24
CA MET A 1 33.28 39.73 -9.10
C MET A 1 31.98 40.09 -8.37
N ALA A 2 31.84 41.18 -7.61
CA ALA A 2 30.56 41.47 -6.93
C ALA A 2 29.41 41.85 -7.90
N GLU A 3 29.76 42.54 -8.98
CA GLU A 3 28.83 43.00 -10.02
C GLU A 3 28.36 41.85 -10.93
N GLU A 4 29.25 40.88 -11.22
CA GLU A 4 28.87 39.64 -11.90
C GLU A 4 27.97 38.77 -11.04
N PHE A 5 28.22 38.70 -9.72
CA PHE A 5 27.36 37.95 -8.82
C PHE A 5 25.98 38.59 -8.69
N TYR A 6 25.92 39.93 -8.58
CA TYR A 6 24.66 40.67 -8.56
C TYR A 6 23.89 40.53 -9.88
N ASN A 7 24.55 40.64 -11.02
CA ASN A 7 23.92 40.46 -12.34
C ASN A 7 23.45 39.02 -12.55
N THR A 8 24.19 38.02 -12.05
CA THR A 8 23.77 36.62 -12.11
C THR A 8 22.53 36.38 -11.24
N PHE A 9 22.50 36.93 -10.02
CA PHE A 9 21.36 36.80 -9.10
C PHE A 9 20.12 37.58 -9.57
N TYR A 10 20.31 38.79 -10.09
CA TYR A 10 19.25 39.62 -10.64
C TYR A 10 18.65 38.96 -11.89
N ASN A 11 19.47 38.50 -12.83
CA ASN A 11 18.99 37.78 -14.02
C ASN A 11 18.28 36.45 -13.68
N ALA A 12 18.65 35.79 -12.58
CA ALA A 12 17.98 34.57 -12.14
C ALA A 12 16.57 34.83 -11.58
N PHE A 13 16.26 36.03 -11.10
CA PHE A 13 14.98 36.37 -10.46
C PHE A 13 14.13 37.39 -11.25
N THR A 14 14.74 38.12 -12.19
CA THR A 14 14.08 39.11 -13.06
C THR A 14 14.14 38.74 -14.54
N SER A 15 14.60 37.54 -14.88
CA SER A 15 14.28 36.98 -16.20
C SER A 15 12.78 36.75 -16.26
N GLU A 16 12.05 37.79 -16.68
CA GLU A 16 10.94 37.59 -17.60
C GLU A 16 11.53 36.77 -18.75
N SER A 17 11.41 35.45 -18.60
CA SER A 17 11.71 34.51 -19.65
C SER A 17 10.68 34.79 -20.73
N SER A 18 11.06 35.68 -21.63
CA SER A 18 10.50 35.80 -22.97
C SER A 18 10.96 34.63 -23.84
N GLU A 19 11.47 33.56 -23.25
CA GLU A 19 11.18 32.23 -23.76
C GLU A 19 9.70 31.98 -23.47
N THR A 20 8.87 32.21 -24.49
CA THR A 20 7.68 31.39 -24.61
C THR A 20 8.16 29.95 -24.63
N SER A 21 8.31 29.35 -23.44
CA SER A 21 8.19 27.91 -23.28
C SER A 21 6.96 27.60 -24.09
N THR A 22 7.10 26.97 -25.25
CA THR A 22 5.93 26.62 -26.04
C THR A 22 5.18 25.66 -25.13
N VAL A 23 4.15 26.20 -24.47
CA VAL A 23 3.39 25.48 -23.48
C VAL A 23 2.56 24.51 -24.28
N THR A 24 3.17 23.38 -24.62
CA THR A 24 2.50 22.34 -25.37
C THR A 24 1.51 21.65 -24.43
N PRO A 25 0.34 21.23 -24.91
CA PRO A 25 -0.61 20.46 -24.11
C PRO A 25 0.04 19.25 -23.42
N LYS A 26 1.06 18.65 -24.05
CA LYS A 26 1.85 17.55 -23.48
C LYS A 26 2.68 17.97 -22.26
N SER A 27 3.31 19.15 -22.28
CA SER A 27 4.08 19.68 -21.15
C SER A 27 3.15 20.01 -19.97
N ILE A 28 2.02 20.66 -20.22
CA ILE A 28 0.99 20.93 -19.19
C ILE A 28 0.49 19.62 -18.57
N THR A 29 0.14 18.63 -19.41
CA THR A 29 -0.38 17.34 -18.94
C THR A 29 0.65 16.61 -18.09
N LYS A 30 1.94 16.68 -18.45
CA LYS A 30 3.02 16.10 -17.66
C LYS A 30 3.13 16.76 -16.28
N THR A 31 3.19 18.09 -16.22
CA THR A 31 3.28 18.82 -14.95
C THR A 31 2.06 18.57 -14.05
N ILE A 32 0.85 18.55 -14.62
CA ILE A 32 -0.37 18.20 -13.87
C ILE A 32 -0.26 16.79 -13.30
N ASN A 33 0.16 15.81 -14.10
CA ASN A 33 0.32 14.44 -13.63
C ASN A 33 1.38 14.31 -12.54
N ASP A 34 2.47 15.05 -12.63
CA ASP A 34 3.54 15.03 -11.63
C ASP A 34 3.06 15.65 -10.31
N ASN A 35 2.29 16.73 -10.36
CA ASN A 35 1.64 17.32 -9.18
C ASN A 35 0.61 16.37 -8.55
N ILE A 36 -0.25 15.73 -9.37
CA ILE A 36 -1.22 14.73 -8.88
C ILE A 36 -0.51 13.57 -8.18
N LYS A 37 0.61 13.07 -8.74
CA LYS A 37 1.40 12.02 -8.12
C LYS A 37 2.01 12.47 -6.80
N HIS A 38 2.53 13.69 -6.75
CA HIS A 38 3.07 14.27 -5.52
C HIS A 38 2.00 14.37 -4.43
N ASP A 39 0.83 14.90 -4.77
CA ASP A 39 -0.31 15.03 -3.87
C ASP A 39 -0.86 13.67 -3.42
N ASN A 40 -0.95 12.69 -4.32
CA ASN A 40 -1.32 11.33 -3.95
C ASN A 40 -0.28 10.70 -3.03
N PHE A 41 1.01 11.00 -3.23
CA PHE A 41 2.05 10.45 -2.39
C PHE A 41 2.00 11.06 -0.99
N TYR A 42 2.06 12.39 -0.84
CA TYR A 42 2.19 13.03 0.48
C TYR A 42 0.86 13.38 1.15
N GLY A 43 -0.24 13.40 0.39
CA GLY A 43 -1.48 14.05 0.81
C GLY A 43 -1.43 15.56 0.62
N THR A 44 -2.56 16.20 0.84
CA THR A 44 -2.73 17.67 0.88
C THR A 44 -3.45 18.05 2.18
N TYR A 45 -3.55 19.33 2.51
CA TYR A 45 -4.32 19.80 3.67
C TYR A 45 -5.79 19.36 3.69
N SER A 46 -6.34 19.01 2.52
CA SER A 46 -7.74 18.61 2.38
C SER A 46 -7.94 17.13 2.13
N LYS A 47 -6.87 16.40 1.77
CA LYS A 47 -6.97 15.00 1.34
C LYS A 47 -5.79 14.17 1.87
N PRO A 48 -6.05 12.99 2.44
CA PRO A 48 -4.99 12.10 2.87
C PRO A 48 -4.17 11.55 1.69
N PRO A 49 -2.95 11.06 1.93
CA PRO A 49 -2.16 10.34 0.92
C PRO A 49 -2.91 9.08 0.45
N LYS A 50 -2.75 8.73 -0.82
CA LYS A 50 -3.46 7.63 -1.47
C LYS A 50 -2.61 6.36 -1.54
N LEU A 51 -3.22 5.22 -1.23
CA LEU A 51 -2.66 3.88 -1.36
C LEU A 51 -2.96 3.36 -2.77
N GLU A 52 -1.98 3.48 -3.66
CA GLU A 52 -2.14 3.03 -5.05
C GLU A 52 -2.00 1.52 -5.21
N ASN A 53 -1.12 0.87 -4.43
CA ASN A 53 -0.94 -0.59 -4.45
C ASN A 53 -0.93 -1.14 -3.03
N ILE A 54 -1.45 -2.36 -2.82
CA ILE A 54 -1.52 -2.94 -1.47
C ILE A 54 -0.12 -3.26 -0.91
N GLU A 55 0.87 -3.50 -1.77
CA GLU A 55 2.27 -3.75 -1.41
C GLU A 55 2.89 -2.56 -0.67
N ASP A 56 2.42 -1.36 -1.02
CA ASP A 56 2.89 -0.08 -0.53
C ASP A 56 2.35 0.30 0.85
N TYR A 57 1.44 -0.52 1.38
CA TYR A 57 0.78 -0.30 2.66
C TYR A 57 1.75 0.05 3.78
N THR A 58 2.92 -0.61 3.88
CA THR A 58 3.85 -0.39 5.00
C THR A 58 4.32 1.06 5.10
N TRP A 59 4.73 1.67 3.99
CA TRP A 59 5.21 3.06 3.98
C TRP A 59 4.06 4.06 3.87
N TRP A 60 2.98 3.69 3.20
CA TRP A 60 1.78 4.51 3.14
C TRP A 60 1.11 4.65 4.52
N LYS A 61 1.06 3.58 5.31
CA LYS A 61 0.42 3.52 6.64
C LYS A 61 0.93 4.63 7.55
N GLU A 62 2.24 4.79 7.62
CA GLU A 62 2.86 5.79 8.50
C GLU A 62 2.49 7.21 8.08
N ARG A 63 2.50 7.50 6.77
CA ARG A 63 2.14 8.83 6.25
C ARG A 63 0.66 9.13 6.43
N PHE A 64 -0.21 8.15 6.17
CA PHE A 64 -1.64 8.28 6.43
C PHE A 64 -1.91 8.54 7.92
N LEU A 65 -1.30 7.77 8.82
CA LEU A 65 -1.45 7.97 10.26
C LEU A 65 -0.93 9.35 10.70
N ASN A 66 0.24 9.77 10.24
CA ASN A 66 0.79 11.07 10.58
C ASN A 66 -0.10 12.22 10.08
N TRP A 67 -0.61 12.11 8.86
CA TRP A 67 -1.56 13.07 8.30
C TRP A 67 -2.85 13.13 9.13
N THR A 68 -3.46 11.97 9.45
CA THR A 68 -4.70 11.94 10.25
C THR A 68 -4.51 12.51 11.65
N LYS A 69 -3.35 12.30 12.28
CA LYS A 69 -3.02 12.87 13.59
C LYS A 69 -2.90 14.40 13.54
N ALA A 70 -2.42 14.95 12.43
CA ALA A 70 -2.22 16.38 12.23
C ALA A 70 -3.53 17.09 11.81
N ASP A 71 -4.24 16.55 10.81
CA ASP A 71 -5.36 17.23 10.12
C ASP A 71 -6.75 16.71 10.52
N ALA A 72 -6.82 15.57 11.23
CA ALA A 72 -8.07 14.93 11.65
C ALA A 72 -7.95 14.26 13.03
N HIS A 73 -7.35 14.98 13.99
CA HIS A 73 -6.90 14.43 15.28
C HIS A 73 -8.01 13.67 16.03
N GLU A 74 -9.19 14.24 16.17
CA GLU A 74 -10.33 13.62 16.87
C GLU A 74 -10.84 12.35 16.15
N SER A 75 -10.80 12.35 14.82
CA SER A 75 -11.19 11.21 13.98
C SER A 75 -10.17 10.08 14.07
N TRP A 76 -8.88 10.39 14.23
CA TRP A 76 -7.84 9.39 14.42
C TRP A 76 -8.07 8.53 15.69
N PHE A 77 -8.65 9.09 16.77
CA PHE A 77 -9.00 8.28 17.95
C PHE A 77 -10.00 7.17 17.63
N CYS A 78 -10.94 7.39 16.72
CA CYS A 78 -11.91 6.37 16.31
C CYS A 78 -11.24 5.19 15.59
N LEU A 79 -10.20 5.48 14.79
CA LEU A 79 -9.40 4.45 14.13
C LEU A 79 -8.56 3.65 15.14
N GLU A 80 -7.92 4.33 16.10
CA GLU A 80 -7.02 3.70 17.10
C GLU A 80 -7.82 2.91 18.16
N PHE A 81 -8.77 3.56 18.82
CA PHE A 81 -9.48 3.02 19.97
C PHE A 81 -10.82 2.38 19.60
N GLY A 82 -11.41 2.79 18.48
CA GLY A 82 -12.74 2.36 18.06
C GLY A 82 -13.80 3.39 18.42
N TYR A 83 -14.93 3.29 17.73
CA TYR A 83 -16.15 4.02 18.05
C TYR A 83 -17.21 3.06 18.58
N SER A 84 -18.02 3.51 19.54
CA SER A 84 -19.17 2.77 20.03
C SER A 84 -20.40 3.68 19.99
N ARG A 85 -21.44 3.22 19.32
CA ARG A 85 -22.71 3.95 19.23
C ARG A 85 -23.37 3.96 20.63
N PRO A 86 -23.82 5.14 21.12
CA PRO A 86 -24.53 5.19 22.40
C PRO A 86 -25.80 4.35 22.38
N VAL A 87 -26.02 3.60 23.47
CA VAL A 87 -27.18 2.72 23.67
C VAL A 87 -27.99 3.14 24.88
N ASN A 88 -29.29 2.85 24.87
CA ASN A 88 -30.19 3.08 26.01
C ASN A 88 -30.04 1.99 27.08
N ASP A 89 -30.80 2.09 28.18
CA ASP A 89 -30.80 1.12 29.28
C ASP A 89 -31.20 -0.31 28.87
N LYS A 90 -31.78 -0.48 27.66
CA LYS A 90 -32.16 -1.76 27.06
C LYS A 90 -31.12 -2.29 26.07
N GLY A 91 -30.02 -1.58 25.86
CA GLY A 91 -28.97 -1.93 24.90
C GLY A 91 -29.30 -1.60 23.44
N GLU A 92 -30.34 -0.81 23.18
CA GLU A 92 -30.73 -0.41 21.82
C GLU A 92 -30.04 0.90 21.43
N GLU A 93 -29.64 1.04 20.17
CA GLU A 93 -29.01 2.27 19.68
C GLU A 93 -29.90 3.49 19.86
N ILE A 94 -29.32 4.54 20.43
CA ILE A 94 -30.01 5.82 20.60
C ILE A 94 -30.14 6.50 19.23
N SER A 95 -31.34 7.00 18.93
CA SER A 95 -31.59 7.77 17.70
C SER A 95 -30.73 9.02 17.65
N LEU A 96 -30.14 9.31 16.48
CA LEU A 96 -29.27 10.48 16.26
C LEU A 96 -29.93 11.81 16.68
N LYS A 97 -31.27 11.91 16.65
CA LYS A 97 -32.02 13.13 17.02
C LYS A 97 -31.91 13.47 18.51
N ILE A 98 -31.86 12.45 19.37
CA ILE A 98 -31.87 12.61 20.83
C ILE A 98 -30.46 12.44 21.45
N LEU A 99 -29.44 12.17 20.63
CA LEU A 99 -28.06 12.15 21.09
C LEU A 99 -27.65 13.51 21.65
N THR A 100 -26.80 13.46 22.68
CA THR A 100 -26.12 14.65 23.20
C THR A 100 -25.24 15.25 22.12
N ASP A 101 -24.91 16.54 22.25
CA ASP A 101 -24.00 17.18 21.28
C ASP A 101 -22.62 16.53 21.28
N ASP A 102 -22.17 16.01 22.43
CA ASP A 102 -20.91 15.27 22.52
C ASP A 102 -20.95 13.95 21.74
N ASP A 103 -22.04 13.19 21.85
CA ASP A 103 -22.21 11.94 21.12
C ASP A 103 -22.35 12.16 19.61
N LYS A 104 -23.04 13.23 19.20
CA LYS A 104 -23.11 13.64 17.79
C LYS A 104 -21.73 14.00 17.25
N ARG A 105 -20.89 14.68 18.03
CA ARG A 105 -19.49 14.96 17.65
C ARG A 105 -18.70 13.67 17.47
N LYS A 106 -18.74 12.74 18.43
CA LYS A 106 -18.06 11.44 18.32
C LYS A 106 -18.51 10.64 17.11
N PHE A 107 -19.82 10.61 16.85
CA PHE A 107 -20.35 9.99 15.62
C PHE A 107 -19.82 10.69 14.37
N SER A 108 -19.76 12.03 14.33
CA SER A 108 -19.22 12.76 13.19
C SER A 108 -17.73 12.49 12.96
N TYR A 109 -16.95 12.27 14.02
CA TYR A 109 -15.54 11.90 13.93
C TYR A 109 -15.36 10.51 13.33
N GLU A 110 -16.20 9.54 13.71
CA GLU A 110 -16.21 8.21 13.10
C GLU A 110 -16.56 8.29 11.61
N GLN A 111 -17.63 9.00 11.25
CA GLN A 111 -18.01 9.17 9.84
C GLN A 111 -16.92 9.87 9.02
N LYS A 112 -16.26 10.89 9.60
CA LYS A 112 -15.12 11.56 8.97
C LYS A 112 -13.96 10.59 8.77
N MET A 113 -13.64 9.75 9.76
CA MET A 113 -12.56 8.78 9.64
C MET A 113 -12.85 7.74 8.54
N ILE A 114 -14.07 7.20 8.48
CA ILE A 114 -14.48 6.28 7.40
C ILE A 114 -14.28 6.94 6.04
N ALA A 115 -14.76 8.18 5.86
CA ALA A 115 -14.63 8.91 4.61
C ALA A 115 -13.17 9.18 4.23
N LEU A 116 -12.30 9.46 5.20
CA LEU A 116 -10.87 9.67 4.96
C LEU A 116 -10.17 8.37 4.53
N ILE A 117 -10.51 7.22 5.13
CA ILE A 117 -10.00 5.91 4.71
C ILE A 117 -10.45 5.58 3.28
N GLN A 118 -11.72 5.83 2.96
CA GLN A 118 -12.24 5.59 1.60
C GLN A 118 -11.57 6.48 0.56
N GLN A 119 -11.28 7.75 0.88
CA GLN A 119 -10.56 8.66 -0.03
C GLN A 119 -9.09 8.27 -0.22
N SER A 120 -8.48 7.65 0.78
CA SER A 120 -7.06 7.30 0.79
C SER A 120 -6.77 5.92 0.20
N ILE A 121 -7.79 5.15 -0.20
CA ILE A 121 -7.63 3.80 -0.75
C ILE A 121 -8.39 3.72 -2.09
N ARG A 122 -7.91 2.90 -3.02
CA ARG A 122 -8.66 2.63 -4.25
C ARG A 122 -9.87 1.74 -3.99
N ASP A 123 -10.94 1.95 -4.75
CA ASP A 123 -12.21 1.20 -4.60
C ASP A 123 -12.03 -0.32 -4.78
N ASP A 124 -11.12 -0.75 -5.65
CA ASP A 124 -10.82 -2.17 -5.89
C ASP A 124 -10.13 -2.83 -4.68
N ILE A 125 -9.30 -2.08 -3.94
CA ILE A 125 -8.71 -2.56 -2.68
C ILE A 125 -9.80 -2.58 -1.61
N PHE A 126 -10.57 -1.50 -1.48
CA PHE A 126 -11.60 -1.35 -0.46
C PHE A 126 -12.68 -2.44 -0.55
N SER A 127 -13.18 -2.73 -1.76
CA SER A 127 -14.21 -3.75 -2.01
C SER A 127 -13.79 -5.18 -1.66
N LEU A 128 -12.48 -5.45 -1.50
CA LEU A 128 -11.94 -6.75 -1.11
C LEU A 128 -11.73 -6.90 0.40
N LEU A 129 -12.00 -5.85 1.19
CA LEU A 129 -11.85 -5.87 2.64
C LEU A 129 -13.10 -6.46 3.30
N ASN A 130 -12.89 -7.33 4.29
CA ASN A 130 -13.97 -7.85 5.12
C ASN A 130 -14.07 -7.00 6.40
N HIS A 131 -15.07 -6.13 6.49
CA HIS A 131 -15.22 -5.16 7.57
C HIS A 131 -16.69 -5.01 7.99
N ASP A 132 -16.94 -4.51 9.21
CA ASP A 132 -18.29 -4.24 9.73
C ASP A 132 -18.80 -2.83 9.41
N GLY A 133 -17.95 -1.98 8.82
CA GLY A 133 -18.28 -0.61 8.42
C GLY A 133 -17.71 0.45 9.35
N SER A 134 -17.20 0.09 10.54
CA SER A 134 -16.46 1.01 11.39
C SER A 134 -15.07 1.35 10.81
N SER A 135 -14.58 2.55 11.11
CA SER A 135 -13.25 2.99 10.69
C SER A 135 -12.15 2.03 11.16
N LYS A 136 -12.28 1.52 12.39
CA LYS A 136 -11.36 0.56 12.99
C LYS A 136 -11.38 -0.81 12.30
N SER A 137 -12.55 -1.34 11.96
CA SER A 137 -12.62 -2.64 11.27
C SER A 137 -12.08 -2.55 9.85
N VAL A 138 -12.35 -1.45 9.13
CA VAL A 138 -11.77 -1.19 7.79
C VAL A 138 -10.25 -1.10 7.89
N TRP A 139 -9.73 -0.34 8.86
CA TRP A 139 -8.29 -0.19 9.07
C TRP A 139 -7.59 -1.52 9.36
N GLU A 140 -8.19 -2.32 10.23
CA GLU A 140 -7.66 -3.63 10.61
C GLU A 140 -7.73 -4.64 9.45
N ALA A 141 -8.83 -4.63 8.70
CA ALA A 141 -8.96 -5.46 7.50
C ALA A 141 -7.88 -5.12 6.46
N LEU A 142 -7.57 -3.84 6.28
CA LEU A 142 -6.51 -3.37 5.39
C LEU A 142 -5.13 -3.85 5.87
N ARG A 143 -4.85 -3.75 7.17
CA ARG A 143 -3.62 -4.25 7.79
C ARG A 143 -3.44 -5.74 7.53
N VAL A 144 -4.48 -6.53 7.82
CA VAL A 144 -4.46 -7.99 7.62
C VAL A 144 -4.28 -8.34 6.14
N LYS A 145 -4.96 -7.65 5.22
CA LYS A 145 -4.81 -7.88 3.78
C LYS A 145 -3.37 -7.65 3.32
N ALA A 146 -2.76 -6.53 3.73
CA ALA A 146 -1.42 -6.17 3.34
C ALA A 146 -0.34 -7.06 3.99
N GLU A 147 -0.43 -7.29 5.31
CA GLU A 147 0.55 -8.05 6.06
C GLU A 147 0.41 -9.56 5.81
N GLY A 148 -0.83 -10.07 5.72
CA GLY A 148 -1.11 -11.46 5.38
C GLY A 148 -0.60 -11.84 4.00
N GLY A 149 -0.80 -10.99 2.99
CA GLY A 149 -0.24 -11.19 1.65
C GLY A 149 1.28 -11.26 1.64
N LYS A 150 1.96 -10.38 2.40
CA LYS A 150 3.42 -10.40 2.56
C LYS A 150 3.90 -11.69 3.22
N GLN A 151 3.22 -12.13 4.27
CA GLN A 151 3.57 -13.37 4.97
C GLN A 151 3.38 -14.61 4.09
N ILE A 152 2.27 -14.69 3.34
CA ILE A 152 2.03 -15.79 2.38
C ILE A 152 3.14 -15.84 1.34
N LYS A 153 3.50 -14.68 0.76
CA LYS A 153 4.60 -14.59 -0.22
C LYS A 153 5.93 -15.05 0.37
N LYS A 154 6.25 -14.60 1.59
CA LYS A 154 7.47 -15.01 2.31
C LYS A 154 7.50 -16.51 2.58
N ASN A 155 6.38 -17.08 3.02
CA ASN A 155 6.24 -18.52 3.28
C ASN A 155 6.41 -19.34 2.00
N LYS A 156 5.80 -18.92 0.89
CA LYS A 156 5.94 -19.59 -0.42
C LYS A 156 7.39 -19.54 -0.90
N ILE A 157 8.10 -18.42 -0.74
CA ILE A 157 9.53 -18.33 -1.06
C ILE A 157 10.35 -19.30 -0.20
N ALA A 158 10.11 -19.35 1.10
CA ALA A 158 10.82 -20.26 2.00
C ALA A 158 10.56 -21.73 1.66
N LEU A 159 9.31 -22.07 1.33
CA LEU A 159 8.92 -23.41 0.90
C LEU A 159 9.62 -23.81 -0.40
N LEU A 160 9.60 -22.95 -1.43
CA LEU A 160 10.26 -23.22 -2.71
C LEU A 160 11.77 -23.40 -2.58
N LYS A 161 12.43 -22.60 -1.73
CA LYS A 161 13.85 -22.79 -1.43
C LYS A 161 14.11 -24.16 -0.81
N LYS A 162 13.32 -24.53 0.20
CA LYS A 162 13.43 -25.83 0.86
C LYS A 162 13.13 -26.99 -0.09
N GLU A 163 12.13 -26.85 -0.95
CA GLU A 163 11.76 -27.84 -1.96
C GLU A 163 12.89 -28.04 -2.97
N PHE A 164 13.58 -26.97 -3.37
CA PHE A 164 14.78 -27.06 -4.20
C PHE A 164 15.94 -27.74 -3.48
N ASP A 165 16.21 -27.34 -2.23
CA ASP A 165 17.35 -27.87 -1.48
C ASP A 165 17.18 -29.38 -1.19
N LEU A 166 15.95 -29.83 -0.94
CA LEU A 166 15.57 -31.20 -0.64
C LEU A 166 15.04 -31.98 -1.86
N PHE A 167 15.17 -31.45 -3.07
CA PHE A 167 14.65 -32.13 -4.25
C PHE A 167 15.40 -33.44 -4.47
N ASP A 168 14.66 -34.54 -4.62
CA ASP A 168 15.19 -35.87 -4.87
C ASP A 168 14.22 -36.69 -5.76
N SER A 169 14.71 -37.80 -6.29
CA SER A 169 13.90 -38.86 -6.88
C SER A 169 12.89 -39.41 -5.86
N LEU A 170 11.71 -39.79 -6.35
CA LEU A 170 10.75 -40.54 -5.54
C LEU A 170 10.87 -42.04 -5.84
N ASN A 171 10.58 -42.87 -4.85
CA ASN A 171 10.60 -44.33 -5.02
C ASN A 171 9.62 -44.76 -6.14
N GLY A 172 10.13 -45.47 -7.15
CA GLY A 172 9.35 -45.94 -8.30
C GLY A 172 9.04 -44.86 -9.33
N GLU A 173 9.61 -43.66 -9.20
CA GLU A 173 9.48 -42.59 -10.19
C GLU A 173 10.41 -42.80 -11.38
N SER A 174 9.90 -42.59 -12.60
CA SER A 174 10.74 -42.58 -13.79
C SER A 174 11.56 -41.28 -13.90
N VAL A 175 12.73 -41.34 -14.52
CA VAL A 175 13.58 -40.16 -14.78
C VAL A 175 12.81 -39.04 -15.49
N ARG A 176 11.91 -39.38 -16.43
CA ARG A 176 11.07 -38.38 -17.13
C ARG A 176 10.15 -37.63 -16.17
N GLN A 177 9.48 -38.35 -15.27
CA GLN A 177 8.57 -37.75 -14.27
C GLN A 177 9.32 -36.85 -13.29
N MET A 178 10.49 -37.29 -12.83
CA MET A 178 11.34 -36.45 -11.98
C MET A 178 11.74 -35.16 -12.70
N ILE A 179 12.23 -35.25 -13.94
CA ILE A 179 12.62 -34.07 -14.72
C ILE A 179 11.43 -33.13 -14.89
N GLU A 180 10.23 -33.65 -15.17
CA GLU A 180 9.01 -32.84 -15.25
C GLU A 180 8.73 -32.10 -13.94
N ARG A 181 8.81 -32.78 -12.78
CA ARG A 181 8.65 -32.11 -11.46
C ARG A 181 9.71 -31.03 -11.25
N PHE A 182 10.96 -31.31 -11.60
CA PHE A 182 12.05 -30.36 -11.45
C PHE A 182 11.84 -29.11 -12.34
N CYS A 183 11.36 -29.30 -13.59
CA CYS A 183 11.01 -28.19 -14.47
C CYS A 183 9.89 -27.31 -13.88
N HIS A 184 8.85 -27.92 -13.28
CA HIS A 184 7.80 -27.16 -12.60
C HIS A 184 8.35 -26.35 -11.42
N LEU A 185 9.22 -26.96 -10.61
CA LEU A 185 9.89 -26.27 -9.51
C LEU A 185 10.72 -25.08 -10.01
N LYS A 186 11.48 -25.26 -11.09
CA LYS A 186 12.26 -24.18 -11.72
C LYS A 186 11.39 -23.01 -12.17
N ILE A 187 10.26 -23.28 -12.81
CA ILE A 187 9.30 -22.24 -13.24
C ILE A 187 8.76 -21.47 -12.02
N GLU A 188 8.42 -22.16 -10.94
CA GLU A 188 7.93 -21.52 -9.72
C GLU A 188 9.02 -20.70 -9.02
N LEU A 189 10.28 -21.16 -9.00
CA LEU A 189 11.42 -20.39 -8.50
C LEU A 189 11.58 -19.08 -9.29
N GLU A 190 11.54 -19.14 -10.62
CA GLU A 190 11.62 -17.98 -11.51
C GLU A 190 10.47 -17.00 -11.27
N ARG A 191 9.23 -17.50 -11.16
CA ARG A 191 8.04 -16.71 -10.88
C ARG A 191 8.15 -15.91 -9.58
N PHE A 192 8.74 -16.49 -8.54
CA PHE A 192 8.97 -15.83 -7.26
C PHE A 192 10.31 -15.09 -7.18
N LYS A 193 11.03 -14.96 -8.30
CA LYS A 193 12.34 -14.28 -8.42
C LYS A 193 13.41 -14.85 -7.49
N ILE A 194 13.36 -16.16 -7.24
CA ILE A 194 14.40 -16.87 -6.50
C ILE A 194 15.50 -17.22 -7.51
N VAL A 195 16.64 -16.55 -7.41
CA VAL A 195 17.78 -16.74 -8.32
C VAL A 195 18.56 -17.98 -7.91
N LYS A 196 18.78 -18.89 -8.87
CA LYS A 196 19.68 -20.04 -8.78
C LYS A 196 20.61 -20.00 -9.98
N THR A 197 21.90 -20.28 -9.78
CA THR A 197 22.86 -20.35 -10.90
C THR A 197 22.58 -21.58 -11.76
N ARG A 198 23.13 -21.59 -12.97
CA ARG A 198 23.01 -22.75 -13.85
C ARG A 198 23.68 -23.98 -13.23
N GLU A 199 24.80 -23.76 -12.57
CA GLU A 199 25.58 -24.77 -11.87
C GLU A 199 24.76 -25.36 -10.72
N GLU A 200 24.18 -24.53 -9.83
CA GLU A 200 23.30 -25.00 -8.74
C GLU A 200 22.14 -25.85 -9.24
N ILE A 201 21.54 -25.48 -10.38
CA ILE A 201 20.46 -26.23 -11.00
C ILE A 201 20.93 -27.59 -11.55
N ILE A 202 22.07 -27.61 -12.25
CA ILE A 202 22.62 -28.84 -12.81
C ILE A 202 23.02 -29.80 -11.70
N ASP A 203 23.74 -29.31 -10.69
CA ASP A 203 24.19 -30.10 -9.55
C ASP A 203 22.99 -30.71 -8.83
N LYS A 204 21.92 -29.93 -8.58
CA LYS A 204 20.72 -30.44 -7.92
C LYS A 204 20.01 -31.53 -8.71
N ILE A 205 19.92 -31.40 -10.05
CA ILE A 205 19.32 -32.46 -10.88
C ILE A 205 20.15 -33.74 -10.83
N ILE A 206 21.48 -33.61 -10.94
CA ILE A 206 22.40 -34.76 -10.93
C ILE A 206 22.34 -35.49 -9.58
N GLU A 207 22.32 -34.74 -8.46
CA GLU A 207 22.19 -35.28 -7.11
C GLU A 207 20.89 -36.06 -6.91
N ALA A 208 19.82 -35.64 -7.57
CA ALA A 208 18.49 -36.22 -7.41
C ALA A 208 18.25 -37.46 -8.28
N LEU A 209 19.14 -37.80 -9.24
CA LEU A 209 18.93 -38.92 -10.18
C LEU A 209 18.72 -40.26 -9.43
N PRO A 210 17.79 -41.13 -9.88
CA PRO A 210 17.47 -42.39 -9.19
C PRO A 210 18.52 -43.49 -9.40
#